data_AF-A0A3A5R9Z6-F1
#
_entry.id   AF-A0A3A5R9Z6-F1
#
_cell.length_a   1.000
_cell.length_b   1.000
_cell.length_c   1.000
_cell.angle_alpha   90.00
_cell.angle_beta   90.00
_cell.angle_gamma   90.00
#
_symmetry.space_group_name_H-M   'P 1'
#
loop_
_entity.id
_entity.type
_entity.pdbx_description
1 polymer ?
#
loop_
_entity_poly.entity_id
_entity_poly.type
_entity_poly.pdbx_seq_one_letter_code
_entity_poly.pdbx_strand_id
1 'polypeptide(L)'
;MKNRLFYFATCVALALSSVSCSSDDDGEEEDIDIPVVGKIAVSGAYNVYSHGSQGWIEADKIGIYVLSDGKPQENLPYAPSEVAKATMMEYEGKTYITYDKEDYVTDEVTLNPSSELSAGFKSGDHTIYAYTPYSAASQDYKTVALPNISVQEYYASEFMPNRKYSFAYASATTSSYSAATVTLGEFKSLFSQLTLPALECPDALAGKTCTKIVVTCDEHPLSYADGATVNLATGEISGTPLNSVTYNIPDGLVVNAGFPAFGLPASLETAYMMVAVPFEEGMNYTYKFTLTIGGQEYTTSGKPKTGFWSTDNNLNMKDIAGIE
;
A
#
# COMPACT_ATOMS: atom_id res chain seq x y z
N MET A 1 -13.00 -58.13 52.82
CA MET A 1 -13.20 -57.13 51.75
C MET A 1 -14.18 -56.08 52.26
N LYS A 2 -14.10 -54.77 52.04
CA LYS A 2 -13.04 -53.82 51.66
C LYS A 2 -13.77 -52.44 51.81
N ASN A 3 -13.13 -51.50 52.50
CA ASN A 3 -13.26 -50.04 52.42
C ASN A 3 -14.62 -49.34 52.62
N ARG A 4 -14.67 -48.60 53.74
CA ARG A 4 -15.51 -47.42 54.00
C ARG A 4 -15.07 -46.27 53.09
N LEU A 5 -16.02 -45.54 52.50
CA LEU A 5 -15.75 -44.29 51.79
C LEU A 5 -16.52 -43.15 52.47
N PHE A 6 -15.78 -42.16 52.96
CA PHE A 6 -16.29 -40.89 53.47
C PHE A 6 -16.57 -39.96 52.28
N TYR A 7 -17.74 -39.33 52.25
CA TYR A 7 -18.03 -38.18 51.40
C TYR A 7 -17.81 -36.90 52.23
N PHE A 8 -16.85 -36.08 51.82
CA PHE A 8 -16.69 -34.71 52.29
C PHE A 8 -17.55 -33.79 51.42
N ALA A 9 -18.56 -33.17 52.01
CA ALA A 9 -19.26 -32.02 51.48
C ALA A 9 -18.87 -30.83 52.36
N THR A 10 -18.18 -29.84 51.79
CA THR A 10 -17.85 -28.59 52.48
C THR A 10 -18.44 -27.44 51.70
N CYS A 11 -19.58 -26.96 52.22
CA CYS A 11 -20.17 -25.66 51.93
C CYS A 11 -19.21 -24.56 52.39
N VAL A 12 -18.80 -23.66 51.51
CA VAL A 12 -18.15 -22.41 51.90
C VAL A 12 -19.21 -21.31 51.91
N ALA A 13 -19.42 -20.76 53.10
CA ALA A 13 -20.37 -19.71 53.39
C ALA A 13 -19.85 -18.34 52.93
N LEU A 14 -20.77 -17.52 52.44
CA LEU A 14 -20.63 -16.09 52.20
C LEU A 14 -20.24 -15.34 53.47
N ALA A 15 -19.22 -14.49 53.39
CA ALA A 15 -18.98 -13.40 54.32
C ALA A 15 -19.06 -12.08 53.54
N LEU A 16 -20.22 -11.43 53.61
CA LEU A 16 -20.38 -10.02 53.28
C LEU A 16 -20.01 -9.21 54.53
N SER A 17 -18.96 -8.40 54.47
CA SER A 17 -18.72 -7.33 55.44
C SER A 17 -18.51 -6.02 54.70
N SER A 18 -19.51 -5.16 54.81
CA SER A 18 -19.50 -3.77 54.36
C SER A 18 -18.63 -2.91 55.29
N VAL A 19 -17.65 -2.21 54.75
CA VAL A 19 -17.10 -0.97 55.30
C VAL A 19 -16.87 0.01 54.16
N SER A 20 -17.51 1.16 54.25
CA SER A 20 -17.27 2.37 53.46
C SER A 20 -16.29 3.25 54.24
N CYS A 21 -15.20 3.68 53.63
CA CYS A 21 -14.64 5.03 53.70
C CYS A 21 -13.36 5.12 52.86
N SER A 22 -13.27 6.25 52.16
CA SER A 22 -12.20 6.72 51.27
C SER A 22 -10.77 6.41 51.71
N SER A 23 -9.97 5.98 50.76
CA SER A 23 -8.56 6.32 50.66
C SER A 23 -8.26 6.52 49.19
N ASP A 24 -7.69 7.69 48.88
CA ASP A 24 -7.09 8.03 47.60
C ASP A 24 -6.19 6.88 47.15
N ASP A 25 -6.66 6.11 46.18
CA ASP A 25 -5.85 5.15 45.47
C ASP A 25 -5.53 5.82 44.14
N ASP A 26 -4.41 6.55 44.12
CA ASP A 26 -3.70 6.92 42.89
C ASP A 26 -3.15 5.61 42.28
N GLY A 27 -4.07 4.71 41.93
CA GLY A 27 -3.80 3.42 41.35
C GLY A 27 -3.28 3.66 39.95
N GLU A 28 -1.96 3.75 39.82
CA GLU A 28 -1.32 3.25 38.61
C GLU A 28 -1.82 1.81 38.43
N GLU A 29 -2.82 1.61 37.56
CA GLU A 29 -3.22 0.27 37.15
C GLU A 29 -1.95 -0.46 36.76
N GLU A 30 -1.57 -1.49 37.52
CA GLU A 30 -0.49 -2.36 37.10
C GLU A 30 -0.81 -2.83 35.68
N ASP A 31 0.06 -2.48 34.74
CA ASP A 31 -0.05 -2.81 33.33
C ASP A 31 0.17 -4.32 33.15
N ILE A 32 -0.80 -5.12 33.60
CA ILE A 32 -0.72 -6.59 33.54
C ILE A 32 -0.88 -6.96 32.06
N ASP A 33 0.22 -7.36 31.42
CA ASP A 33 0.17 -7.90 30.08
C ASP A 33 -0.53 -9.27 30.10
N ILE A 34 -1.74 -9.31 29.54
CA ILE A 34 -2.56 -10.52 29.52
C ILE A 34 -1.97 -11.49 28.48
N PRO A 35 -1.74 -12.76 28.84
CA PRO A 35 -1.17 -13.73 27.92
C PRO A 35 -2.10 -13.96 26.73
N VAL A 36 -1.49 -14.27 25.59
CA VAL A 36 -2.21 -14.71 24.40
C VAL A 36 -2.92 -16.04 24.67
N VAL A 37 -4.24 -16.10 24.42
CA VAL A 37 -5.08 -17.29 24.65
C VAL A 37 -5.37 -18.10 23.39
N GLY A 38 -4.89 -17.64 22.23
CA GLY A 38 -4.95 -18.36 20.96
C GLY A 38 -4.58 -17.46 19.78
N LYS A 39 -4.42 -18.04 18.59
CA LYS A 39 -4.00 -17.29 17.39
C LYS A 39 -5.18 -16.58 16.72
N ILE A 40 -4.94 -15.37 16.23
CA ILE A 40 -5.84 -14.67 15.32
C ILE A 40 -5.43 -15.06 13.90
N ALA A 41 -6.30 -15.79 13.21
CA ALA A 41 -6.17 -16.00 11.76
C ALA A 41 -6.71 -14.75 11.03
N VAL A 42 -5.99 -14.30 10.01
CA VAL A 42 -6.37 -13.12 9.21
C VAL A 42 -6.38 -13.44 7.72
N SER A 43 -7.28 -12.78 6.98
CA SER A 43 -7.32 -12.79 5.51
C SER A 43 -7.40 -11.39 4.94
N GLY A 44 -7.05 -11.23 3.66
CA GLY A 44 -7.21 -9.96 2.96
C GLY A 44 -6.95 -10.08 1.46
N ALA A 45 -7.41 -9.08 0.72
CA ALA A 45 -7.22 -8.95 -0.73
C ALA A 45 -6.36 -7.73 -1.06
N TYR A 46 -5.47 -7.84 -2.06
CA TYR A 46 -4.64 -6.72 -2.50
C TYR A 46 -4.88 -6.39 -3.99
N ASN A 47 -6.03 -5.80 -4.28
CA ASN A 47 -6.43 -5.44 -5.63
C ASN A 47 -6.30 -3.92 -5.87
N VAL A 48 -5.06 -3.41 -5.81
CA VAL A 48 -4.77 -2.00 -6.05
C VAL A 48 -4.10 -1.86 -7.42
N TYR A 49 -4.63 -0.99 -8.28
CA TYR A 49 -4.13 -0.83 -9.66
C TYR A 49 -2.63 -0.53 -9.73
N SER A 50 -2.13 0.32 -8.82
CA SER A 50 -0.72 0.70 -8.74
C SER A 50 0.22 -0.40 -8.21
N HIS A 51 -0.32 -1.50 -7.68
CA HIS A 51 0.42 -2.75 -7.40
C HIS A 51 0.35 -3.73 -8.59
N GLY A 52 -0.55 -3.46 -9.54
CA GLY A 52 -0.91 -4.30 -10.66
C GLY A 52 -2.13 -5.15 -10.31
N SER A 53 -3.14 -5.14 -11.19
CA SER A 53 -4.43 -5.81 -10.98
C SER A 53 -4.38 -7.34 -10.87
N GLN A 54 -3.19 -7.94 -10.82
CA GLN A 54 -2.97 -9.37 -10.61
C GLN A 54 -3.23 -9.83 -9.17
N GLY A 55 -3.30 -8.91 -8.20
CA GLY A 55 -3.41 -9.28 -6.79
C GLY A 55 -2.06 -9.54 -6.13
N TRP A 56 -2.06 -10.34 -5.06
CA TRP A 56 -0.85 -10.69 -4.28
C TRP A 56 0.25 -11.31 -5.14
N ILE A 57 1.51 -10.97 -4.89
CA ILE A 57 2.69 -11.55 -5.55
C ILE A 57 3.68 -12.12 -4.53
N GLU A 58 4.62 -12.97 -4.96
CA GLU A 58 5.58 -13.64 -4.09
C GLU A 58 6.43 -12.69 -3.22
N ALA A 59 6.73 -11.49 -3.75
CA ALA A 59 7.51 -10.49 -3.03
C ALA A 59 6.72 -9.77 -1.92
N ASP A 60 5.40 -9.91 -1.88
CA ASP A 60 4.56 -9.18 -0.93
C ASP A 60 4.74 -9.72 0.48
N LYS A 61 4.93 -8.78 1.40
CA LYS A 61 5.02 -9.04 2.82
C LYS A 61 4.35 -7.90 3.55
N ILE A 62 3.60 -8.22 4.60
CA ILE A 62 2.81 -7.26 5.35
C ILE A 62 3.28 -7.20 6.81
N GLY A 63 3.07 -6.05 7.45
CA GLY A 63 3.16 -5.91 8.90
C GLY A 63 1.78 -5.84 9.52
N ILE A 64 1.57 -6.57 10.62
CA ILE A 64 0.31 -6.59 11.36
C ILE A 64 0.51 -6.05 12.77
N TYR A 65 -0.35 -5.13 13.18
CA TYR A 65 -0.50 -4.69 14.56
C TYR A 65 -1.83 -5.19 15.10
N VAL A 66 -1.83 -5.72 16.33
CA VAL A 66 -3.07 -6.07 17.04
C VAL A 66 -3.12 -5.32 18.35
N LEU A 67 -4.03 -4.35 18.45
CA LEU A 67 -4.31 -3.65 19.69
C LEU A 67 -5.36 -4.43 20.45
N SER A 68 -5.05 -4.83 21.68
CA SER A 68 -5.99 -5.45 22.63
C SER A 68 -6.15 -4.52 23.82
N ASP A 69 -7.31 -3.92 24.02
CA ASP A 69 -7.54 -2.89 25.05
C ASP A 69 -6.45 -1.79 25.05
N GLY A 70 -5.99 -1.39 23.86
CA GLY A 70 -4.95 -0.37 23.68
C GLY A 70 -3.50 -0.87 23.76
N LYS A 71 -3.25 -2.13 24.17
CA LYS A 71 -1.89 -2.72 24.20
C LYS A 71 -1.56 -3.41 22.88
N PRO A 72 -0.45 -3.03 22.20
CA PRO A 72 -0.15 -3.57 20.87
C PRO A 72 0.64 -4.88 20.93
N GLN A 73 0.33 -5.78 20.00
CA GLN A 73 1.27 -6.77 19.46
C GLN A 73 1.82 -6.17 18.17
N GLU A 74 3.09 -5.79 18.18
CA GLU A 74 3.65 -4.84 17.21
C GLU A 74 4.23 -5.51 15.96
N ASN A 75 3.86 -4.97 14.80
CA ASN A 75 4.47 -5.18 13.49
C ASN A 75 4.88 -6.63 13.18
N LEU A 76 3.96 -7.56 13.40
CA LEU A 76 4.17 -8.98 13.15
C LEU A 76 4.25 -9.22 11.62
N PRO A 77 5.31 -9.87 11.12
CA PRO A 77 5.48 -10.09 9.68
C PRO A 77 4.60 -11.22 9.18
N TYR A 78 3.83 -10.96 8.11
CA TYR A 78 2.93 -11.92 7.48
C TYR A 78 3.13 -11.93 5.96
N ALA A 79 2.73 -13.02 5.30
CA ALA A 79 2.77 -13.17 3.85
C ALA A 79 1.48 -13.85 3.35
N PRO A 80 1.04 -13.55 2.11
CA PRO A 80 -0.13 -14.20 1.52
C PRO A 80 0.09 -15.70 1.32
N SER A 81 -0.96 -16.50 1.52
CA SER A 81 -0.93 -17.95 1.32
C SER A 81 -0.91 -18.36 -0.16
N GLU A 82 -1.43 -17.49 -1.01
CA GLU A 82 -1.56 -17.68 -2.46
C GLU A 82 -1.11 -16.40 -3.15
N VAL A 83 -0.42 -16.55 -4.28
CA VAL A 83 0.16 -15.44 -5.04
C VAL A 83 0.02 -15.67 -6.53
N ALA A 84 -0.14 -14.58 -7.27
CA ALA A 84 -0.18 -14.58 -8.71
C ALA A 84 1.17 -14.99 -9.29
N LYS A 85 1.12 -15.80 -10.34
CA LYS A 85 2.33 -16.31 -11.01
C LYS A 85 2.76 -15.35 -12.09
N ALA A 86 4.02 -14.95 -12.02
CA ALA A 86 4.66 -14.15 -13.04
C ALA A 86 5.13 -15.01 -14.21
N THR A 87 4.86 -14.56 -15.42
CA THR A 87 5.45 -15.05 -16.67
C THR A 87 6.49 -14.05 -17.15
N MET A 88 7.67 -14.55 -17.50
CA MET A 88 8.75 -13.73 -18.05
C MET A 88 8.71 -13.82 -19.58
N MET A 89 8.63 -12.67 -20.24
CA MET A 89 8.63 -12.56 -21.70
C MET A 89 9.86 -11.77 -22.16
N GLU A 90 10.60 -12.33 -23.12
CA GLU A 90 11.67 -11.62 -23.81
C GLU A 90 11.13 -10.97 -25.09
N TYR A 91 11.25 -9.65 -25.20
CA TYR A 91 10.88 -8.90 -26.41
C TYR A 91 11.89 -7.79 -26.66
N GLU A 92 12.42 -7.72 -27.89
CA GLU A 92 13.44 -6.74 -28.31
C GLU A 92 14.66 -6.61 -27.37
N GLY A 93 15.06 -7.73 -26.74
CA GLY A 93 16.20 -7.77 -25.82
C GLY A 93 15.89 -7.22 -24.41
N LYS A 94 14.61 -7.04 -24.08
CA LYS A 94 14.12 -6.66 -22.75
C LYS A 94 13.29 -7.81 -22.16
N THR A 95 13.46 -8.03 -20.86
CA THR A 95 12.62 -8.94 -20.07
C THR A 95 11.43 -8.17 -19.49
N TYR A 96 10.24 -8.62 -19.84
CA TYR A 96 8.97 -8.14 -19.31
C TYR A 96 8.37 -9.15 -18.35
N ILE A 97 7.79 -8.66 -17.25
CA ILE A 97 7.03 -9.46 -16.30
C ILE A 97 5.56 -9.24 -16.61
N THR A 98 4.83 -10.32 -16.87
CA THR A 98 3.39 -10.29 -17.12
C THR A 98 2.69 -11.30 -16.22
N TYR A 99 1.40 -11.09 -15.99
CA TYR A 99 0.56 -12.01 -15.23
C TYR A 99 -0.60 -12.42 -16.12
N ASP A 100 -0.78 -13.72 -16.30
CA ASP A 100 -1.93 -14.23 -17.02
C ASP A 100 -3.17 -14.11 -16.15
N LYS A 101 -4.31 -13.73 -16.74
CA LYS A 101 -5.56 -13.50 -16.00
C LYS A 101 -6.02 -14.73 -15.20
N GLU A 102 -5.68 -15.93 -15.66
CA GLU A 102 -5.99 -17.19 -14.99
C GLU A 102 -5.18 -17.40 -13.69
N ASP A 103 -4.04 -16.72 -13.55
CA ASP A 103 -3.18 -16.77 -12.38
C ASP A 103 -3.42 -15.61 -11.40
N TYR A 104 -4.42 -14.74 -11.64
CA TYR A 104 -4.72 -13.62 -10.75
C TYR A 104 -5.21 -14.10 -9.37
N VAL A 105 -4.75 -13.42 -8.32
CA VAL A 105 -5.13 -13.69 -6.93
C VAL A 105 -5.71 -12.41 -6.31
N THR A 106 -6.84 -11.98 -6.88
CA THR A 106 -7.53 -10.73 -6.51
C THR A 106 -8.52 -10.90 -5.37
N ASP A 107 -8.94 -12.13 -5.08
CA ASP A 107 -9.87 -12.44 -3.99
C ASP A 107 -9.13 -12.50 -2.64
N GLU A 108 -9.89 -12.63 -1.54
CA GLU A 108 -9.32 -12.76 -0.21
C GLU A 108 -8.51 -14.05 -0.06
N VAL A 109 -7.27 -13.93 0.42
CA VAL A 109 -6.41 -15.06 0.77
C VAL A 109 -6.09 -15.05 2.25
N THR A 110 -5.70 -16.21 2.78
CA THR A 110 -5.18 -16.28 4.15
C THR A 110 -3.83 -15.59 4.22
N LEU A 111 -3.58 -14.86 5.29
CA LEU A 111 -2.30 -14.22 5.57
C LEU A 111 -1.62 -15.02 6.67
N ASN A 112 -0.46 -15.60 6.36
CA ASN A 112 0.27 -16.49 7.25
C ASN A 112 1.42 -15.75 7.94
N PRO A 113 1.67 -16.01 9.24
CA PRO A 113 2.86 -15.50 9.90
C PRO A 113 4.13 -15.93 9.16
N SER A 114 5.03 -14.99 8.91
CA SER A 114 6.36 -15.24 8.32
C SER A 114 7.45 -15.40 9.39
N SER A 115 7.05 -15.54 10.66
CA SER A 115 7.94 -15.76 11.80
C SER A 115 7.28 -16.69 12.81
N GLU A 116 8.02 -17.10 13.84
CA GLU A 116 7.48 -17.88 14.97
C GLU A 116 6.43 -17.09 15.78
N LEU A 117 6.47 -15.76 15.71
CA LEU A 117 5.49 -14.88 16.34
C LEU A 117 4.28 -14.70 15.42
N SER A 118 3.09 -14.80 16.01
CA SER A 118 1.81 -14.62 15.32
C SER A 118 0.86 -13.82 16.18
N ALA A 119 -0.04 -13.07 15.54
CA ALA A 119 -1.12 -12.34 16.17
C ALA A 119 -1.95 -13.30 17.04
N GLY A 120 -2.30 -12.83 18.23
CA GLY A 120 -3.03 -13.62 19.20
C GLY A 120 -4.13 -12.85 19.90
N PHE A 121 -5.16 -13.57 20.35
CA PHE A 121 -6.22 -13.01 21.17
C PHE A 121 -5.69 -12.76 22.59
N LYS A 122 -5.90 -11.55 23.09
CA LYS A 122 -5.82 -11.20 24.52
C LYS A 122 -7.23 -10.90 25.04
N SER A 123 -7.36 -10.45 26.28
CA SER A 123 -8.66 -9.96 26.77
C SER A 123 -9.14 -8.73 25.96
N GLY A 124 -10.45 -8.50 26.00
CA GLY A 124 -11.09 -7.33 25.42
C GLY A 124 -11.23 -7.36 23.90
N ASP A 125 -11.46 -6.16 23.35
CA ASP A 125 -11.65 -5.94 21.92
C ASP A 125 -10.30 -5.79 21.21
N HIS A 126 -10.22 -6.36 20.01
CA HIS A 126 -9.05 -6.31 19.15
C HIS A 126 -9.28 -5.40 17.95
N THR A 127 -8.39 -4.43 17.76
CA THR A 127 -8.27 -3.71 16.49
C THR A 127 -7.01 -4.15 15.78
N ILE A 128 -7.16 -4.58 14.54
CA ILE A 128 -6.08 -5.10 13.70
C ILE A 128 -5.79 -4.07 12.62
N TYR A 129 -4.53 -3.65 12.52
CA TYR A 129 -4.03 -2.85 11.40
C TYR A 129 -3.03 -3.67 10.61
N ALA A 130 -3.13 -3.63 9.29
CA ALA A 130 -2.17 -4.27 8.40
C ALA A 130 -1.69 -3.29 7.34
N TYR A 131 -0.43 -3.40 6.91
CA TYR A 131 0.12 -2.57 5.84
C TYR A 131 1.14 -3.32 4.99
N THR A 132 1.35 -2.85 3.78
CA THR A 132 2.36 -3.33 2.82
C THR A 132 2.98 -2.15 2.07
N PRO A 133 4.30 -2.18 1.76
CA PRO A 133 5.27 -3.23 2.06
C PRO A 133 5.69 -3.25 3.54
N TYR A 134 5.95 -4.45 4.06
CA TYR A 134 6.48 -4.63 5.41
C TYR A 134 7.82 -3.92 5.62
N SER A 135 7.92 -3.17 6.71
CA SER A 135 9.17 -2.59 7.19
C SER A 135 9.40 -2.98 8.64
N ALA A 136 10.49 -3.69 8.92
CA ALA A 136 10.87 -4.03 10.30
C ALA A 136 11.17 -2.79 11.17
N ALA A 137 11.41 -1.62 10.57
CA ALA A 137 11.68 -0.39 11.30
C ALA A 137 10.42 0.31 11.84
N SER A 138 9.24 -0.02 11.30
CA SER A 138 7.96 0.56 11.76
C SER A 138 7.51 -0.13 13.05
N GLN A 139 7.76 0.48 14.21
CA GLN A 139 7.40 -0.13 15.51
C GLN A 139 6.01 0.29 16.00
N ASP A 140 5.51 1.44 15.54
CA ASP A 140 4.20 1.98 15.94
C ASP A 140 3.28 2.11 14.71
N TYR A 141 2.05 1.61 14.85
CA TYR A 141 0.99 1.71 13.84
C TYR A 141 0.60 3.16 13.52
N LYS A 142 0.92 4.12 14.39
CA LYS A 142 0.69 5.56 14.17
C LYS A 142 1.79 6.24 13.36
N THR A 143 2.96 5.61 13.22
CA THR A 143 4.13 6.19 12.55
C THR A 143 4.79 5.18 11.62
N VAL A 144 3.98 4.46 10.83
CA VAL A 144 4.49 3.51 9.85
C VAL A 144 5.25 4.25 8.76
N ALA A 145 6.50 3.85 8.49
CA ALA A 145 7.31 4.49 7.47
C ALA A 145 6.68 4.34 6.08
N LEU A 146 6.61 5.44 5.33
CA LEU A 146 6.17 5.45 3.94
C LEU A 146 7.36 5.29 2.99
N PRO A 147 7.17 4.67 1.81
CA PRO A 147 8.16 4.72 0.75
C PRO A 147 8.49 6.16 0.34
N ASN A 148 9.76 6.47 0.13
CA ASN A 148 10.15 7.73 -0.48
C ASN A 148 9.88 7.68 -1.99
N ILE A 149 8.86 8.41 -2.43
CA ILE A 149 8.43 8.48 -3.82
C ILE A 149 8.80 9.81 -4.50
N SER A 150 9.52 10.71 -3.81
CA SER A 150 9.89 12.03 -4.33
C SER A 150 10.82 11.95 -5.54
N VAL A 151 11.62 10.89 -5.60
CA VAL A 151 12.46 10.50 -6.73
C VAL A 151 12.18 9.05 -7.07
N GLN A 152 11.78 8.81 -8.30
CA GLN A 152 11.40 7.52 -8.84
C GLN A 152 12.28 7.17 -10.05
N GLU A 153 12.38 5.88 -10.33
CA GLU A 153 13.20 5.36 -11.42
C GLU A 153 12.29 4.63 -12.40
N TYR A 154 12.60 4.78 -13.69
CA TYR A 154 11.91 4.07 -14.75
C TYR A 154 11.97 2.56 -14.53
N TYR A 155 10.80 1.93 -14.60
CA TYR A 155 10.68 0.49 -14.44
C TYR A 155 10.35 -0.15 -15.78
N ALA A 156 11.39 -0.58 -16.49
CA ALA A 156 11.27 -1.09 -17.85
C ALA A 156 10.60 -2.47 -17.94
N SER A 157 10.60 -3.23 -16.85
CA SER A 157 10.17 -4.63 -16.84
C SER A 157 8.67 -4.81 -16.72
N GLU A 158 7.91 -3.80 -16.30
CA GLU A 158 6.46 -3.89 -16.16
C GLU A 158 5.77 -2.59 -16.55
N PHE A 159 4.52 -2.69 -17.01
CA PHE A 159 3.70 -1.55 -17.43
C PHE A 159 3.02 -0.85 -16.24
N MET A 160 3.77 -0.60 -15.16
CA MET A 160 3.30 0.01 -13.91
C MET A 160 4.47 0.68 -13.15
N PRO A 161 4.21 1.51 -12.12
CA PRO A 161 5.26 2.05 -11.27
C PRO A 161 6.03 0.91 -10.57
N ASN A 162 7.29 1.13 -10.23
CA ASN A 162 8.02 0.14 -9.43
C ASN A 162 7.32 -0.08 -8.09
N ARG A 163 6.96 -1.33 -7.77
CA ARG A 163 6.20 -1.70 -6.57
C ARG A 163 6.85 -1.26 -5.25
N LYS A 164 8.15 -1.00 -5.23
CA LYS A 164 8.84 -0.44 -4.05
C LYS A 164 8.32 0.94 -3.63
N TYR A 165 7.62 1.65 -4.53
CA TYR A 165 6.99 2.94 -4.27
C TYR A 165 5.53 2.81 -3.82
N SER A 166 4.93 1.62 -3.90
CA SER A 166 3.53 1.39 -3.54
C SER A 166 3.37 1.31 -2.02
N PHE A 167 2.20 1.69 -1.53
CA PHE A 167 1.82 1.54 -0.13
C PHE A 167 0.33 1.25 -0.04
N ALA A 168 -0.06 0.26 0.77
CA ALA A 168 -1.46 -0.01 1.05
C ALA A 168 -1.66 -0.51 2.49
N TYR A 169 -2.87 -0.30 3.02
CA TYR A 169 -3.22 -0.68 4.37
C TYR A 169 -4.67 -1.14 4.49
N ALA A 170 -4.96 -1.91 5.52
CA ALA A 170 -6.29 -2.41 5.85
C ALA A 170 -6.46 -2.48 7.37
N SER A 171 -7.71 -2.57 7.82
CA SER A 171 -8.01 -2.69 9.24
C SER A 171 -9.29 -3.46 9.50
N ALA A 172 -9.35 -4.17 10.62
CA ALA A 172 -10.55 -4.87 11.07
C ALA A 172 -10.65 -4.85 12.60
N THR A 173 -11.83 -5.19 13.12
CA THR A 173 -12.07 -5.34 14.54
C THR A 173 -12.68 -6.71 14.86
N THR A 174 -12.33 -7.27 16.01
CA THR A 174 -12.98 -8.48 16.56
C THR A 174 -13.02 -8.38 18.08
N SER A 175 -14.05 -8.93 18.73
CA SER A 175 -14.32 -8.73 20.17
C SER A 175 -14.27 -10.01 21.00
N SER A 176 -14.00 -11.16 20.38
CA SER A 176 -14.00 -12.43 21.09
C SER A 176 -13.06 -13.43 20.44
N TYR A 177 -12.50 -14.30 21.28
CA TYR A 177 -11.79 -15.47 20.80
C TYR A 177 -12.68 -16.26 19.84
N SER A 178 -12.18 -16.44 18.63
CA SER A 178 -12.88 -17.15 17.57
C SER A 178 -11.89 -17.97 16.77
N ALA A 179 -12.34 -19.15 16.33
CA ALA A 179 -11.61 -19.95 15.34
C ALA A 179 -11.86 -19.46 13.91
N ALA A 180 -12.79 -18.52 13.70
CA ALA A 180 -13.05 -17.91 12.40
C ALA A 180 -11.93 -16.94 12.02
N THR A 181 -11.55 -16.96 10.75
CA THR A 181 -10.62 -15.99 10.17
C THR A 181 -11.23 -14.59 10.20
N VAL A 182 -10.47 -13.61 10.69
CA VAL A 182 -10.84 -12.19 10.64
C VAL A 182 -10.45 -11.64 9.26
N THR A 183 -11.44 -11.21 8.48
CA THR A 183 -11.17 -10.52 7.21
C THR A 183 -10.75 -9.08 7.45
N LEU A 184 -9.65 -8.67 6.81
CA LEU A 184 -9.21 -7.29 6.69
C LEU A 184 -9.89 -6.57 5.51
N GLY A 185 -10.56 -7.31 4.63
CA GLY A 185 -11.09 -6.83 3.36
C GLY A 185 -10.00 -6.48 2.34
N GLU A 186 -10.34 -5.57 1.44
CA GLU A 186 -9.41 -5.04 0.44
C GLU A 186 -8.46 -4.00 1.03
N PHE A 187 -7.18 -4.14 0.76
CA PHE A 187 -6.16 -3.16 1.09
C PHE A 187 -6.38 -1.88 0.28
N LYS A 188 -6.36 -0.74 0.97
CA LYS A 188 -6.55 0.59 0.40
C LYS A 188 -5.21 1.29 0.25
N SER A 189 -5.03 1.99 -0.87
CA SER A 189 -3.84 2.80 -1.11
C SER A 189 -4.10 4.27 -0.80
N LEU A 190 -3.12 4.92 -0.16
CA LEU A 190 -3.07 6.38 -0.04
C LEU A 190 -2.42 7.03 -1.27
N PHE A 191 -1.79 6.21 -2.11
CA PHE A 191 -1.11 6.62 -3.31
C PHE A 191 -1.92 6.22 -4.54
N SER A 192 -1.77 6.97 -5.63
CA SER A 192 -2.35 6.62 -6.92
C SER A 192 -1.24 6.47 -7.95
N GLN A 193 -1.47 5.59 -8.92
CA GLN A 193 -0.68 5.60 -10.13
C GLN A 193 -1.07 6.82 -10.97
N LEU A 194 -0.08 7.57 -11.42
CA LEU A 194 -0.20 8.59 -12.45
C LEU A 194 0.33 8.02 -13.76
N THR A 195 -0.57 7.82 -14.73
CA THR A 195 -0.20 7.32 -16.06
C THR A 195 -0.12 8.48 -17.02
N LEU A 196 1.08 8.77 -17.53
CA LEU A 196 1.28 9.62 -18.69
C LEU A 196 1.25 8.71 -19.93
N PRO A 197 0.14 8.65 -20.69
CA PRO A 197 0.07 7.81 -21.89
C PRO A 197 1.05 8.29 -22.96
N ALA A 198 1.15 7.54 -24.06
CA ALA A 198 1.96 7.93 -25.20
C ALA A 198 1.73 9.41 -25.57
N LEU A 199 2.79 10.21 -25.44
CA LEU A 199 2.72 11.67 -25.51
C LEU A 199 3.15 12.11 -26.90
N GLU A 200 2.27 12.83 -27.60
CA GLU A 200 2.58 13.38 -28.91
C GLU A 200 3.74 14.39 -28.82
N CYS A 201 4.70 14.24 -29.72
CA CYS A 201 5.93 15.02 -29.79
C CYS A 201 6.09 15.62 -31.20
N PRO A 202 6.79 16.76 -31.35
CA PRO A 202 7.18 17.26 -32.65
C PRO A 202 8.08 16.25 -33.38
N ASP A 203 7.92 16.11 -34.69
CA ASP A 203 8.73 15.19 -35.51
C ASP A 203 10.25 15.46 -35.39
N ALA A 204 10.65 16.70 -35.09
CA ALA A 204 12.04 17.08 -34.84
C ALA A 204 12.65 16.44 -33.58
N LEU A 205 11.83 15.85 -32.70
CA LEU A 205 12.28 15.10 -31.54
C LEU A 205 12.43 13.60 -31.81
N ALA A 206 11.99 13.09 -32.97
CA ALA A 206 12.12 11.68 -33.30
C ALA A 206 13.58 11.20 -33.19
N GLY A 207 13.78 10.09 -32.48
CA GLY A 207 15.10 9.51 -32.19
C GLY A 207 15.86 10.17 -31.04
N LYS A 208 15.36 11.27 -30.44
CA LYS A 208 15.90 11.81 -29.19
C LYS A 208 15.41 11.00 -28.00
N THR A 209 16.13 11.08 -26.88
CA THR A 209 15.78 10.37 -25.64
C THR A 209 15.24 11.32 -24.58
N CYS A 210 14.13 10.94 -23.95
CA CYS A 210 13.65 11.50 -22.71
C CYS A 210 14.39 10.83 -21.54
N THR A 211 15.04 11.63 -20.70
CA THR A 211 15.88 11.13 -19.58
C THR A 211 15.30 11.43 -18.20
N LYS A 212 14.30 12.31 -18.15
CA LYS A 212 13.70 12.75 -16.90
C LYS A 212 12.31 13.32 -17.16
N ILE A 213 11.37 13.05 -16.26
CA ILE A 213 10.07 13.68 -16.20
C ILE A 213 9.89 14.22 -14.78
N VAL A 214 9.60 15.50 -14.63
CA VAL A 214 9.22 16.10 -13.34
C VAL A 214 7.74 16.40 -13.38
N VAL A 215 6.99 15.82 -12.45
CA VAL A 215 5.56 16.10 -12.26
C VAL A 215 5.41 17.10 -11.13
N THR A 216 4.55 18.08 -11.32
CA THR A 216 4.20 19.09 -10.31
C THR A 216 2.69 19.29 -10.23
N CYS A 217 2.20 19.66 -9.04
CA CYS A 217 0.81 19.99 -8.75
C CYS A 217 0.79 21.11 -7.70
N ASP A 218 0.03 22.17 -7.94
CA ASP A 218 -0.04 23.31 -7.02
C ASP A 218 -1.14 23.12 -5.97
N GLU A 219 -2.13 22.27 -6.27
CA GLU A 219 -3.32 22.05 -5.44
C GLU A 219 -3.07 21.09 -4.26
N HIS A 220 -2.14 20.14 -4.39
CA HIS A 220 -1.86 19.13 -3.37
C HIS A 220 -0.42 18.60 -3.45
N PRO A 221 0.21 18.24 -2.32
CA PRO A 221 1.49 17.54 -2.33
C PRO A 221 1.45 16.25 -3.17
N LEU A 222 2.46 16.01 -4.00
CA LEU A 222 2.57 14.79 -4.79
C LEU A 222 3.45 13.73 -4.12
N SER A 223 4.28 14.16 -3.18
CA SER A 223 5.14 13.29 -2.38
C SER A 223 5.47 13.98 -1.05
N TYR A 224 6.28 13.31 -0.25
CA TYR A 224 6.82 13.83 0.99
C TYR A 224 8.33 13.62 1.02
N ALA A 225 9.04 14.44 1.77
CA ALA A 225 10.46 14.24 2.02
C ALA A 225 10.72 12.88 2.70
N ASP A 226 11.95 12.39 2.56
CA ASP A 226 12.37 11.13 3.16
C ASP A 226 12.09 11.09 4.67
N GLY A 227 11.67 9.93 5.17
CA GLY A 227 11.27 9.74 6.57
C GLY A 227 9.82 10.11 6.89
N ALA A 228 8.98 10.37 5.88
CA ALA A 228 7.53 10.52 6.10
C ALA A 228 6.90 9.23 6.66
N THR A 229 5.88 9.39 7.49
CA THR A 229 5.16 8.29 8.14
C THR A 229 3.65 8.43 7.98
N VAL A 230 2.92 7.34 8.20
CA VAL A 230 1.46 7.33 8.22
C VAL A 230 0.91 6.72 9.50
N ASN A 231 -0.20 7.28 9.97
CA ASN A 231 -1.01 6.69 11.01
C ASN A 231 -2.07 5.76 10.40
N LEU A 232 -1.94 4.44 10.60
CA LEU A 232 -2.85 3.45 10.02
C LEU A 232 -4.31 3.57 10.53
N ALA A 233 -4.54 4.21 11.67
CA ALA A 233 -5.89 4.41 12.20
C ALA A 233 -6.63 5.57 11.52
N THR A 234 -5.92 6.57 11.02
CA THR A 234 -6.51 7.78 10.44
C THR A 234 -6.20 7.97 8.96
N GLY A 235 -5.18 7.29 8.44
CA GLY A 235 -4.61 7.52 7.11
C GLY A 235 -3.81 8.82 7.00
N GLU A 236 -3.61 9.55 8.10
CA GLU A 236 -2.91 10.83 8.10
C GLU A 236 -1.41 10.64 7.89
N ILE A 237 -0.85 11.40 6.95
CA ILE A 237 0.58 11.40 6.63
C ILE A 237 1.27 12.53 7.41
N SER A 238 2.35 12.20 8.11
CA SER A 238 3.26 13.14 8.76
C SER A 238 4.58 13.19 8.00
N GLY A 239 4.97 14.39 7.54
CA GLY A 239 6.22 14.59 6.79
C GLY A 239 6.28 15.98 6.18
N THR A 240 7.40 16.35 5.58
CA THR A 240 7.51 17.61 4.83
C THR A 240 6.89 17.41 3.45
N PRO A 241 5.78 18.11 3.10
CA PRO A 241 5.13 17.93 1.81
C PRO A 241 6.01 18.45 0.67
N LEU A 242 5.94 17.76 -0.47
CA LEU A 242 6.61 18.14 -1.70
C LEU A 242 5.59 18.16 -2.85
N ASN A 243 5.51 19.27 -3.57
CA ASN A 243 4.57 19.46 -4.68
C ASN A 243 5.06 18.83 -5.99
N SER A 244 6.05 17.95 -5.92
CA SER A 244 6.70 17.36 -7.09
C SER A 244 7.10 15.91 -6.89
N VAL A 245 7.20 15.20 -8.01
CA VAL A 245 7.87 13.91 -8.15
C VAL A 245 8.84 14.01 -9.31
N THR A 246 10.08 13.55 -9.12
CA THR A 246 11.06 13.39 -10.19
C THR A 246 11.10 11.95 -10.64
N TYR A 247 10.92 11.69 -11.93
CA TYR A 247 11.02 10.37 -12.54
C TYR A 247 12.24 10.32 -13.45
N ASN A 248 13.26 9.59 -13.01
CA ASN A 248 14.51 9.42 -13.75
C ASN A 248 14.41 8.24 -14.72
N ILE A 249 14.96 8.43 -15.91
CA ILE A 249 14.95 7.45 -16.98
C ILE A 249 16.40 7.28 -17.46
N PRO A 250 17.23 6.53 -16.71
CA PRO A 250 18.68 6.50 -16.93
C PRO A 250 19.07 6.01 -18.33
N ASP A 251 18.38 4.99 -18.84
CA ASP A 251 18.63 4.43 -20.18
C ASP A 251 17.95 5.23 -21.30
N GLY A 252 17.11 6.21 -20.94
CA GLY A 252 16.34 7.04 -21.85
C GLY A 252 15.14 6.32 -22.48
N LEU A 253 14.02 7.03 -22.60
CA LEU A 253 12.89 6.63 -23.43
C LEU A 253 13.01 7.31 -24.79
N VAL A 254 13.10 6.53 -25.87
CA VAL A 254 13.24 7.07 -27.22
C VAL A 254 11.90 7.66 -27.68
N VAL A 255 11.94 8.85 -28.28
CA VAL A 255 10.80 9.40 -29.01
C VAL A 255 10.71 8.65 -30.34
N ASN A 256 9.70 7.81 -30.46
CA ASN A 256 9.46 7.01 -31.65
C ASN A 256 8.94 7.89 -32.78
N ALA A 257 9.49 7.69 -33.98
CA ALA A 257 9.01 8.40 -35.16
C ALA A 257 7.56 8.03 -35.45
N GLY A 258 6.76 9.03 -35.81
CA GLY A 258 5.41 8.82 -36.29
C GLY A 258 5.39 8.17 -37.67
N PHE A 259 4.18 7.85 -38.13
CA PHE A 259 3.94 7.50 -39.53
C PHE A 259 3.05 8.57 -40.17
N PRO A 260 3.62 9.65 -40.74
CA PRO A 260 2.85 10.77 -41.29
C PRO A 260 1.87 10.36 -42.39
N ALA A 261 2.18 9.31 -43.16
CA ALA A 261 1.30 8.73 -44.17
C ALA A 261 -0.05 8.22 -43.59
N PHE A 262 -0.08 7.92 -42.30
CA PHE A 262 -1.26 7.50 -41.54
C PHE A 262 -1.71 8.57 -40.53
N GLY A 263 -1.13 9.78 -40.57
CA GLY A 263 -1.43 10.85 -39.62
C GLY A 263 -1.00 10.55 -38.18
N LEU A 264 -0.06 9.63 -37.97
CA LEU A 264 0.46 9.31 -36.64
C LEU A 264 1.68 10.20 -36.35
N PRO A 265 1.64 11.06 -35.32
CA PRO A 265 2.77 11.91 -34.95
C PRO A 265 3.88 11.10 -34.26
N ALA A 266 5.07 11.71 -34.13
CA ALA A 266 6.09 11.18 -33.23
C ALA A 266 5.55 11.14 -31.79
N SER A 267 6.00 10.16 -31.00
CA SER A 267 5.52 10.00 -29.62
C SER A 267 6.55 9.44 -28.67
N LEU A 268 6.48 9.91 -27.43
CA LEU A 268 7.18 9.31 -26.30
C LEU A 268 6.33 8.15 -25.73
N GLU A 269 6.97 7.06 -25.33
CA GLU A 269 6.30 5.93 -24.69
C GLU A 269 5.61 6.32 -23.37
N THR A 270 4.62 5.51 -22.99
CA THR A 270 3.88 5.69 -21.74
C THR A 270 4.80 5.62 -20.52
N ALA A 271 4.60 6.52 -19.56
CA ALA A 271 5.30 6.52 -18.28
C ALA A 271 4.33 6.29 -17.12
N TYR A 272 4.77 5.49 -16.15
CA TYR A 272 4.00 5.11 -14.97
C TYR A 272 4.72 5.59 -13.70
N MET A 273 4.06 6.45 -12.95
CA MET A 273 4.61 7.08 -11.74
C MET A 273 3.67 6.87 -10.57
N MET A 274 4.20 6.88 -9.35
CA MET A 274 3.40 6.92 -8.13
C MET A 274 3.25 8.36 -7.64
N VAL A 275 2.08 8.74 -7.12
CA VAL A 275 1.88 10.01 -6.40
C VAL A 275 1.14 9.76 -5.09
N ALA A 276 1.51 10.50 -4.04
CA ALA A 276 0.88 10.42 -2.71
C ALA A 276 -0.42 11.22 -2.65
N VAL A 277 -1.34 10.89 -3.56
CA VAL A 277 -2.64 11.53 -3.72
C VAL A 277 -3.72 10.45 -3.76
N PRO A 278 -4.74 10.52 -2.90
CA PRO A 278 -5.92 9.65 -3.02
C PRO A 278 -6.61 9.84 -4.36
N PHE A 279 -7.03 8.75 -4.99
CA PHE A 279 -7.55 8.75 -6.36
C PHE A 279 -8.68 9.77 -6.58
N GLU A 280 -9.71 9.75 -5.73
CA GLU A 280 -10.88 10.63 -5.83
C GLU A 280 -10.52 12.12 -5.80
N GLU A 281 -9.54 12.50 -4.98
CA GLU A 281 -9.06 13.87 -4.90
C GLU A 281 -8.21 14.22 -6.14
N GLY A 282 -7.30 13.31 -6.50
CA GLY A 282 -6.37 13.47 -7.61
C GLY A 282 -7.03 13.69 -8.96
N MET A 283 -8.24 13.16 -9.16
CA MET A 283 -9.03 13.37 -10.39
C MET A 283 -9.36 14.85 -10.66
N ASN A 284 -9.35 15.70 -9.63
CA ASN A 284 -9.73 17.10 -9.74
C ASN A 284 -8.55 18.05 -9.99
N TYR A 285 -7.31 17.57 -9.84
CA TYR A 285 -6.10 18.37 -9.90
C TYR A 285 -5.54 18.51 -11.31
N THR A 286 -4.73 19.56 -11.48
CA THR A 286 -3.99 19.82 -12.72
C THR A 286 -2.54 19.43 -12.53
N TYR A 287 -2.07 18.45 -13.29
CA TYR A 287 -0.70 17.98 -13.24
C TYR A 287 0.09 18.64 -14.37
N LYS A 288 1.25 19.21 -14.03
CA LYS A 288 2.22 19.73 -15.00
C LYS A 288 3.41 18.78 -15.09
N PHE A 289 3.75 18.42 -16.32
CA PHE A 289 4.88 17.57 -16.66
C PHE A 289 5.97 18.43 -17.29
N THR A 290 7.20 18.27 -16.81
CA THR A 290 8.41 18.85 -17.42
C THR A 290 9.30 17.70 -17.86
N LEU A 291 9.46 17.50 -19.17
CA LEU A 291 10.19 16.40 -19.78
C LEU A 291 11.56 16.90 -20.26
N THR A 292 12.63 16.18 -19.95
CA THR A 292 13.98 16.47 -20.47
C THR A 292 14.29 15.55 -21.65
N ILE A 293 14.13 16.07 -22.88
CA ILE A 293 14.31 15.34 -24.14
C ILE A 293 15.50 15.90 -24.90
N GLY A 294 16.51 15.07 -25.19
CA GLY A 294 17.73 15.51 -25.86
C GLY A 294 18.46 16.67 -25.16
N GLY A 295 18.33 16.74 -23.82
CA GLY A 295 18.92 17.80 -23.00
C GLY A 295 18.13 19.12 -22.95
N GLN A 296 16.95 19.19 -23.58
CA GLN A 296 16.06 20.35 -23.54
C GLN A 296 14.78 20.04 -22.75
N GLU A 297 14.21 21.06 -22.11
CA GLU A 297 12.98 20.91 -21.34
C GLU A 297 11.75 21.26 -22.17
N TYR A 298 10.74 20.40 -22.08
CA TYR A 298 9.43 20.55 -22.70
C TYR A 298 8.36 20.42 -21.63
N THR A 299 7.26 21.14 -21.75
CA THR A 299 6.20 21.10 -20.73
C THR A 299 4.84 20.84 -21.34
N THR A 300 4.03 20.06 -20.63
CA THR A 300 2.61 19.92 -20.88
C THR A 300 1.86 19.85 -19.55
N SER A 301 0.56 20.05 -19.56
CA SER A 301 -0.27 19.95 -18.37
C SER A 301 -1.67 19.49 -18.71
N GLY A 302 -2.33 18.83 -17.77
CA GLY A 302 -3.71 18.39 -17.96
C GLY A 302 -4.33 17.89 -16.67
N LYS A 303 -5.58 17.43 -16.78
CA LYS A 303 -6.28 16.72 -15.72
C LYS A 303 -6.43 15.24 -16.09
N PRO A 304 -6.55 14.35 -15.10
CA PRO A 304 -6.89 12.96 -15.36
C PRO A 304 -8.22 12.83 -16.12
N LYS A 305 -8.31 11.81 -16.97
CA LYS A 305 -9.47 11.56 -17.80
C LYS A 305 -10.58 10.87 -17.01
N THR A 306 -11.78 11.42 -17.08
CA THR A 306 -12.98 10.79 -16.54
C THR A 306 -13.65 9.84 -17.54
N GLY A 307 -14.48 8.92 -17.04
CA GLY A 307 -15.31 8.03 -17.87
C GLY A 307 -14.62 6.72 -18.22
N PHE A 308 -14.78 6.21 -19.45
CA PHE A 308 -14.31 4.88 -19.87
C PHE A 308 -12.81 4.61 -19.62
N TRP A 309 -11.98 5.66 -19.64
CA TRP A 309 -10.53 5.57 -19.43
C TRP A 309 -10.10 5.78 -17.97
N SER A 310 -11.06 6.03 -17.08
CA SER A 310 -10.86 6.12 -15.64
C SER A 310 -10.89 4.71 -15.07
N THR A 311 -9.78 4.28 -14.47
CA THR A 311 -9.70 3.04 -13.70
C THR A 311 -9.34 3.43 -12.28
N ASP A 312 -10.00 2.81 -11.29
CA ASP A 312 -9.76 3.12 -9.89
C ASP A 312 -8.28 3.03 -9.56
N ASN A 313 -7.78 4.02 -8.80
CA ASN A 313 -6.36 4.16 -8.45
C ASN A 313 -5.40 4.46 -9.62
N ASN A 314 -5.92 4.76 -10.83
CA ASN A 314 -5.14 5.21 -11.98
C ASN A 314 -5.57 6.61 -12.46
N LEU A 315 -4.80 7.62 -12.08
CA LEU A 315 -4.87 8.98 -12.61
C LEU A 315 -4.31 8.97 -14.04
N ASN A 316 -5.16 8.61 -14.99
CA ASN A 316 -4.79 8.47 -16.39
C ASN A 316 -4.86 9.82 -17.12
N MET A 317 -3.74 10.33 -17.60
CA MET A 317 -3.64 11.61 -18.33
C MET A 317 -4.06 11.50 -19.80
N LYS A 318 -5.03 10.62 -20.10
CA LYS A 318 -5.57 10.46 -21.45
C LYS A 318 -6.13 11.80 -21.95
N ASP A 319 -5.71 12.20 -23.15
CA ASP A 319 -6.03 13.48 -23.81
C ASP A 319 -5.23 14.69 -23.29
N ILE A 320 -4.16 14.47 -22.52
CA ILE A 320 -3.17 15.53 -22.29
C ILE A 320 -2.63 16.03 -23.63
N ALA A 321 -2.41 17.35 -23.72
CA ALA A 321 -1.83 17.95 -24.92
C ALA A 321 -0.41 17.41 -25.15
N GLY A 322 -0.05 17.24 -26.42
CA GLY A 322 1.33 17.00 -26.82
C GLY A 322 2.26 18.13 -26.40
N ILE A 323 3.56 17.91 -26.57
CA ILE A 323 4.58 18.95 -26.38
C ILE A 323 4.88 19.66 -27.69
N GLU A 324 5.31 20.92 -27.61
CA GLU A 324 5.67 21.79 -28.74
C GLU A 324 7.16 22.13 -28.76
#